data_AF-A0A3C0Z7S5-F1
#
_entry.id   AF-A0A3C0Z7S5-F1
#
_cell.length_a   1.000
_cell.length_b   1.000
_cell.length_c   1.000
_cell.angle_alpha   90.00
_cell.angle_beta   90.00
_cell.angle_gamma   90.00
#
_symmetry.space_group_name_H-M   'P 1'
#
loop_
_entity.id
_entity.type
_entity.pdbx_description
1 polymer ?
#
loop_
_entity_poly.entity_id
_entity_poly.type
_entity_poly.pdbx_seq_one_letter_code
_entity_poly.pdbx_strand_id
1 'polypeptide(L)'
;MKRQHRYVFLNSIVLSSTAFLVLGVLFSCSSNRGFSGKQESIYQLELDRLKEVAKNNLTDNIKEFNAFEHRPKSDGAFDESNNKDFLVNNIPYFESSNDTLNRVYNYRWWMISKHLRDYYDPHDSKKYWVITEYFGYPAWGSLSGAITCPTAHQFYDVRWLRDPKYLRSYAEYFMLGSASKLNQRENGN
;
A
#
# COMPACT_ATOMS: atom_id res chain seq x y z
N MET A 1 -0.04 15.94 50.15
CA MET A 1 -0.86 16.98 49.48
C MET A 1 -2.04 16.29 48.79
N LYS A 2 -3.18 16.15 49.47
CA LYS A 2 -4.42 15.59 48.92
C LYS A 2 -5.52 16.64 49.17
N ARG A 3 -6.11 17.19 48.11
CA ARG A 3 -7.27 18.08 48.21
C ARG A 3 -8.41 17.49 47.40
N GLN A 4 -9.42 17.01 48.12
CA GLN A 4 -10.73 16.70 47.58
C GLN A 4 -11.50 18.02 47.40
N HIS A 5 -12.27 18.13 46.31
CA HIS A 5 -13.29 19.16 46.19
C HIS A 5 -14.66 18.51 46.01
N ARG A 6 -15.54 18.88 46.95
CA ARG A 6 -16.93 18.46 47.10
C ARG A 6 -17.81 19.19 46.09
N TYR A 7 -18.82 18.48 45.59
CA TYR A 7 -19.96 19.04 44.90
C TYR A 7 -20.85 19.81 45.88
N VAL A 8 -21.32 20.99 45.48
CA VAL A 8 -22.38 21.73 46.17
C VAL A 8 -23.50 21.98 45.18
N PHE A 9 -24.62 21.32 45.42
CA PHE A 9 -25.95 21.65 44.91
C PHE A 9 -26.39 22.99 45.49
N LEU A 10 -26.99 23.87 44.68
CA LEU A 10 -27.89 24.90 45.22
C LEU A 10 -29.12 25.11 44.33
N ASN A 11 -30.21 25.43 45.02
CA ASN A 11 -31.61 25.27 44.68
C ASN A 11 -32.16 26.17 43.57
N SER A 12 -33.27 25.66 43.03
CA SER A 12 -34.29 26.27 42.19
C SER A 12 -34.78 27.65 42.64
N ILE A 13 -34.96 28.56 41.68
CA ILE A 13 -35.91 29.68 41.76
C ILE A 13 -36.71 29.71 40.45
N VAL A 14 -38.03 29.61 40.58
CA VAL A 14 -39.02 29.78 39.51
C VAL A 14 -39.45 31.24 39.50
N LEU A 15 -39.44 31.90 38.33
CA LEU A 15 -40.23 33.12 38.10
C LEU A 15 -40.58 33.30 36.62
N SER A 16 -41.86 33.01 36.33
CA SER A 16 -42.82 33.76 35.51
C SER A 16 -42.40 34.42 34.18
N SER A 17 -42.93 33.84 33.10
CA SER A 17 -43.55 34.46 31.91
C SER A 17 -43.17 35.88 31.50
N THR A 18 -42.49 36.01 30.36
CA THR A 18 -42.90 36.93 29.27
C THR A 18 -42.50 36.34 27.92
N ALA A 19 -43.44 36.37 26.98
CA ALA A 19 -43.27 35.88 25.63
C ALA A 19 -42.35 36.81 24.83
N PHE A 20 -41.31 36.26 24.22
CA PHE A 20 -40.66 36.86 23.06
C PHE A 20 -40.69 35.84 21.93
N LEU A 21 -41.69 35.99 21.06
CA LEU A 21 -41.71 35.41 19.72
C LEU A 21 -40.56 36.03 18.92
N VAL A 22 -39.38 35.39 18.96
CA VAL A 22 -38.34 35.66 17.97
C VAL A 22 -38.78 34.94 16.70
N LEU A 23 -39.27 35.73 15.75
CA LEU A 23 -39.55 35.33 14.38
C LEU A 23 -38.24 34.86 13.74
N GLY A 24 -37.91 33.58 13.92
CA GLY A 24 -36.83 32.92 13.22
C GLY A 24 -37.20 32.82 11.74
N VAL A 25 -36.83 33.83 10.96
CA VAL A 25 -36.91 33.81 9.51
C VAL A 25 -36.19 32.55 9.03
N LEU A 26 -36.97 31.65 8.43
CA LEU A 26 -36.49 30.50 7.67
C LEU A 26 -35.63 31.00 6.52
N PHE A 27 -34.34 31.26 6.75
CA PHE A 27 -33.34 31.12 5.72
C PHE A 27 -33.12 29.62 5.52
N SER A 28 -34.09 29.00 4.84
CA SER A 28 -33.82 27.79 4.09
C SER A 28 -32.84 28.19 2.99
N CYS A 29 -31.54 28.12 3.28
CA CYS A 29 -30.52 28.06 2.27
C CYS A 29 -30.84 26.83 1.42
N SER A 30 -31.55 27.05 0.32
CA SER A 30 -31.66 26.08 -0.77
C SER A 30 -30.24 25.75 -1.20
N SER A 31 -29.75 24.65 -0.66
CA SER A 31 -28.45 24.11 -0.96
C SER A 31 -28.32 23.95 -2.48
N ASN A 32 -27.27 24.52 -3.06
CA ASN A 32 -26.80 24.28 -4.43
C ASN A 32 -26.36 22.81 -4.65
N ARG A 33 -27.21 21.83 -4.31
CA ARG A 33 -26.93 20.39 -4.50
C ARG A 33 -26.93 19.99 -5.97
N GLY A 34 -27.57 20.76 -6.85
CA GLY A 34 -27.70 20.43 -8.27
C GLY A 34 -26.41 20.60 -9.09
N PHE A 35 -25.58 21.60 -8.79
CA PHE A 35 -24.32 21.83 -9.51
C PHE A 35 -23.20 20.90 -9.00
N SER A 36 -23.15 20.67 -7.69
CA SER A 36 -22.15 19.81 -7.04
C SER A 36 -22.26 18.35 -7.49
N GLY A 37 -23.47 17.78 -7.55
CA GLY A 37 -23.66 16.37 -7.91
C GLY A 37 -23.32 16.05 -9.38
N LYS A 38 -23.56 17.00 -10.31
CA LYS A 38 -23.15 16.85 -11.71
C LYS A 38 -21.63 16.85 -11.85
N GLN A 39 -20.94 17.72 -11.12
CA GLN A 39 -19.48 17.82 -11.17
C GLN A 39 -18.79 16.60 -10.52
N GLU A 40 -19.32 16.10 -9.41
CA GLU A 40 -18.87 14.84 -8.79
C GLU A 40 -19.02 13.65 -9.76
N SER A 41 -20.13 13.58 -10.51
CA SER A 41 -20.32 12.54 -11.53
C SER A 41 -19.29 12.60 -12.66
N ILE A 42 -18.87 13.81 -13.10
CA ILE A 42 -17.86 13.98 -14.14
C ILE A 42 -16.49 13.52 -13.65
N TYR A 43 -16.11 13.87 -12.42
CA TYR A 43 -14.83 13.43 -11.84
C TYR A 43 -14.77 11.92 -11.66
N GLN A 44 -15.88 11.30 -11.25
CA GLN A 44 -15.93 9.86 -11.10
C GLN A 44 -15.79 9.15 -12.46
N LEU A 45 -16.48 9.65 -13.48
CA LEU A 45 -16.35 9.15 -14.86
C LEU A 45 -14.92 9.28 -15.37
N GLU A 46 -14.28 10.43 -15.15
CA GLU A 46 -12.90 10.64 -15.59
C GLU A 46 -11.90 9.80 -14.79
N LEU A 47 -12.11 9.63 -13.49
CA LEU A 47 -11.29 8.76 -12.65
C LEU A 47 -11.37 7.30 -13.13
N ASP A 48 -12.56 6.81 -13.45
CA ASP A 48 -12.75 5.44 -13.92
C ASP A 48 -12.17 5.27 -15.33
N ARG A 49 -12.31 6.27 -16.21
CA ARG A 49 -11.62 6.30 -17.50
C ARG A 49 -10.10 6.23 -17.34
N LEU A 50 -9.52 7.03 -16.44
CA LEU A 50 -8.07 7.05 -16.19
C LEU A 50 -7.58 5.74 -15.59
N LYS A 51 -8.34 5.11 -14.70
CA LYS A 51 -8.00 3.77 -14.16
C LYS A 51 -7.97 2.72 -15.26
N GLU A 52 -8.94 2.72 -16.17
CA GLU A 52 -8.95 1.78 -17.30
C GLU A 52 -7.80 2.03 -18.27
N VAL A 53 -7.49 3.30 -18.58
CA VAL A 53 -6.31 3.66 -19.39
C VAL A 53 -5.02 3.16 -18.72
N ALA A 54 -4.81 3.48 -17.45
CA ALA A 54 -3.62 3.07 -16.71
C ALA A 54 -3.47 1.55 -16.62
N LYS A 55 -4.59 0.83 -16.45
CA LYS A 55 -4.62 -0.64 -16.42
C LYS A 55 -4.27 -1.26 -17.78
N ASN A 56 -4.77 -0.70 -18.87
CA ASN A 56 -4.43 -1.14 -20.22
C ASN A 56 -2.95 -0.88 -20.51
N ASN A 57 -2.47 0.33 -20.21
CA ASN A 57 -1.05 0.70 -20.34
C ASN A 57 -0.14 -0.24 -19.53
N LEU A 58 -0.52 -0.55 -18.28
CA LEU A 58 0.18 -1.52 -17.45
C LEU A 58 0.21 -2.92 -18.10
N THR A 59 -0.92 -3.39 -18.63
CA THR A 59 -1.03 -4.71 -19.24
C THR A 59 -0.14 -4.83 -20.48
N ASP A 60 -0.13 -3.81 -21.33
CA ASP A 60 0.71 -3.75 -22.53
C ASP A 60 2.20 -3.69 -22.17
N ASN A 61 2.56 -2.87 -21.18
CA ASN A 61 3.91 -2.80 -20.64
C ASN A 61 4.39 -4.13 -20.07
N ILE A 62 3.56 -4.85 -19.31
CA ILE A 62 3.91 -6.17 -18.77
C ILE A 62 4.20 -7.16 -19.90
N LYS A 63 3.39 -7.14 -20.97
CA LYS A 63 3.62 -7.97 -22.15
C LYS A 63 4.97 -7.66 -22.80
N GLU A 64 5.30 -6.38 -22.96
CA GLU A 64 6.61 -5.95 -23.47
C GLU A 64 7.75 -6.41 -22.57
N PHE A 65 7.64 -6.19 -21.25
CA PHE A 65 8.72 -6.49 -20.31
C PHE A 65 8.97 -7.99 -20.16
N ASN A 66 7.91 -8.81 -20.22
CA ASN A 66 8.02 -10.26 -20.23
C ASN A 66 8.75 -10.79 -21.50
N ALA A 67 8.74 -10.03 -22.61
CA ALA A 67 9.42 -10.40 -23.84
C ALA A 67 10.93 -10.03 -23.85
N PHE A 68 11.49 -9.47 -22.77
CA PHE A 68 12.92 -9.15 -22.70
C PHE A 68 13.80 -10.40 -22.61
N GLU A 69 14.50 -10.72 -23.69
CA GLU A 69 15.31 -11.95 -23.83
C GLU A 69 16.54 -12.00 -22.93
N HIS A 70 17.19 -10.87 -22.66
CA HIS A 70 18.49 -10.80 -21.97
C HIS A 70 18.36 -10.52 -20.46
N ARG A 71 17.21 -10.87 -19.86
CA ARG A 71 16.98 -10.72 -18.42
C ARG A 71 17.07 -12.08 -17.73
N PRO A 72 17.62 -12.14 -16.50
CA PRO A 72 17.50 -13.33 -15.66
C PRO A 72 16.03 -13.73 -15.52
N LYS A 73 15.77 -15.03 -15.52
CA LYS A 73 14.45 -15.56 -15.15
C LYS A 73 14.15 -15.21 -13.69
N SER A 74 12.87 -15.02 -13.37
CA SER A 74 12.46 -14.85 -11.97
C SER A 74 12.80 -16.11 -11.18
N ASP A 75 13.38 -15.91 -10.00
CA ASP A 75 13.66 -16.92 -8.98
C ASP A 75 12.73 -16.78 -7.76
N GLY A 76 11.70 -15.94 -7.89
CA GLY A 76 10.64 -15.70 -6.90
C GLY A 76 9.30 -16.29 -7.33
N ALA A 77 8.22 -15.80 -6.73
CA ALA A 77 6.88 -16.36 -6.93
C ALA A 77 6.18 -15.88 -8.22
N PHE A 78 6.67 -14.81 -8.87
CA PHE A 78 5.99 -14.17 -10.00
C PHE A 78 6.83 -14.14 -11.28
N ASP A 79 6.50 -15.00 -12.24
CA ASP A 79 7.13 -15.10 -13.55
C ASP A 79 6.24 -14.51 -14.65
N GLU A 80 6.52 -14.81 -15.92
CA GLU A 80 5.72 -14.31 -17.06
C GLU A 80 4.28 -14.86 -17.08
N SER A 81 4.03 -16.01 -16.44
CA SER A 81 2.74 -16.70 -16.49
C SER A 81 1.71 -16.08 -15.55
N ASN A 82 2.15 -15.44 -14.47
CA ASN A 82 1.28 -15.01 -13.38
C ASN A 82 1.52 -13.55 -12.90
N ASN A 83 2.60 -12.87 -13.32
CA ASN A 83 2.90 -11.53 -12.84
C ASN A 83 1.85 -10.49 -13.25
N LYS A 84 1.20 -10.67 -14.41
CA LYS A 84 0.14 -9.77 -14.88
C LYS A 84 -1.00 -9.69 -13.87
N ASP A 85 -1.51 -10.84 -13.45
CA ASP A 85 -2.64 -10.91 -12.53
C ASP A 85 -2.25 -10.38 -11.14
N PHE A 86 -1.02 -10.64 -10.70
CA PHE A 86 -0.49 -10.05 -9.49
C PHE A 86 -0.45 -8.51 -9.57
N LEU A 87 0.18 -7.96 -10.61
CA LEU A 87 0.41 -6.52 -10.75
C LEU A 87 -0.91 -5.76 -10.90
N VAL A 88 -1.80 -6.21 -11.77
CA VAL A 88 -3.13 -5.61 -11.99
C VAL A 88 -3.90 -5.48 -10.68
N ASN A 89 -3.82 -6.49 -9.80
CA ASN A 89 -4.55 -6.48 -8.53
C ASN A 89 -3.82 -5.72 -7.41
N ASN A 90 -2.50 -5.68 -7.39
CA ASN A 90 -1.75 -5.25 -6.21
C ASN A 90 -1.10 -3.87 -6.28
N ILE A 91 -0.82 -3.30 -7.47
CA ILE A 91 -0.08 -2.03 -7.55
C ILE A 91 -1.00 -0.83 -7.76
N PRO A 92 -0.70 0.36 -7.20
CA PRO A 92 -1.40 1.58 -7.58
C PRO A 92 -1.24 1.83 -9.07
N TYR A 93 -2.31 2.28 -9.72
CA TYR A 93 -2.23 2.66 -11.12
C TYR A 93 -1.70 4.09 -11.23
N PHE A 94 -0.93 4.33 -12.29
CA PHE A 94 -0.32 5.61 -12.59
C PHE A 94 -0.55 5.94 -14.06
N GLU A 95 -0.94 7.18 -14.32
CA GLU A 95 -1.13 7.71 -15.66
C GLU A 95 -0.67 9.18 -15.69
N SER A 96 0.02 9.56 -16.75
CA SER A 96 0.53 10.90 -16.97
C SER A 96 0.65 11.17 -18.46
N SER A 97 0.73 12.44 -18.85
CA SER A 97 0.96 12.82 -20.25
C SER A 97 2.37 12.48 -20.78
N ASN A 98 3.22 11.84 -19.97
CA ASN A 98 4.57 11.45 -20.35
C ASN A 98 4.69 9.92 -20.33
N ASP A 99 4.72 9.34 -21.53
CA ASP A 99 4.79 7.89 -21.72
C ASP A 99 6.04 7.26 -21.10
N THR A 100 7.15 7.99 -21.03
CA THR A 100 8.38 7.49 -20.40
C THR A 100 8.19 7.33 -18.89
N LEU A 101 7.52 8.27 -18.23
CA LEU A 101 7.21 8.15 -16.80
C LEU A 101 6.26 6.99 -16.53
N ASN A 102 5.22 6.83 -17.36
CA ASN A 102 4.27 5.72 -17.26
C ASN A 102 5.00 4.37 -17.37
N ARG A 103 5.87 4.24 -18.38
CA ARG A 103 6.64 3.02 -18.62
C ARG A 103 7.64 2.72 -17.51
N VAL A 104 8.38 3.73 -17.01
CA VAL A 104 9.32 3.55 -15.89
C VAL A 104 8.58 3.15 -14.62
N TYR A 105 7.43 3.77 -14.33
CA TYR A 105 6.59 3.42 -13.18
C TYR A 105 6.17 1.95 -13.24
N ASN A 106 5.62 1.51 -14.36
CA ASN A 106 5.18 0.13 -14.56
C ASN A 106 6.37 -0.85 -14.50
N TYR A 107 7.52 -0.47 -15.07
CA TYR A 107 8.73 -1.29 -15.05
C TYR A 107 9.26 -1.52 -13.63
N ARG A 108 9.24 -0.50 -12.76
CA ARG A 108 9.66 -0.65 -11.36
C ARG A 108 8.81 -1.68 -10.61
N TRP A 109 7.50 -1.63 -10.79
CA TRP A 109 6.60 -2.61 -10.19
C TRP A 109 6.77 -4.00 -10.77
N TRP A 110 6.96 -4.11 -12.08
CA TRP A 110 7.30 -5.37 -12.73
C TRP A 110 8.59 -5.96 -12.14
N MET A 111 9.64 -5.17 -11.95
CA MET A 111 10.88 -5.60 -11.29
C MET A 111 10.65 -6.04 -9.84
N ILE A 112 9.87 -5.28 -9.04
CA ILE A 112 9.53 -5.66 -7.66
C ILE A 112 8.86 -7.04 -7.62
N SER A 113 7.98 -7.35 -8.57
CA SER A 113 7.34 -8.68 -8.63
C SER A 113 8.36 -9.82 -8.78
N LYS A 114 9.49 -9.58 -9.47
CA LYS A 114 10.54 -10.58 -9.66
C LYS A 114 11.36 -10.85 -8.40
N HIS A 115 11.38 -9.89 -7.47
CA HIS A 115 12.09 -9.98 -6.20
C HIS A 115 11.20 -10.40 -5.03
N LEU A 116 9.89 -10.55 -5.24
CA LEU A 116 8.99 -11.13 -4.24
C LEU A 116 9.14 -12.65 -4.20
N ARG A 117 9.57 -13.16 -3.05
CA ARG A 117 9.83 -14.57 -2.84
C ARG A 117 9.06 -15.09 -1.63
N ASP A 118 8.45 -16.26 -1.75
CA ASP A 118 8.04 -17.02 -0.59
C ASP A 118 9.23 -17.82 -0.02
N TYR A 119 9.36 -17.82 1.30
CA TYR A 119 10.44 -18.47 1.99
C TYR A 119 9.89 -19.26 3.17
N TYR A 120 10.21 -20.55 3.24
CA TYR A 120 9.97 -21.34 4.44
C TYR A 120 11.21 -21.28 5.34
N ASP A 121 11.06 -20.67 6.51
CA ASP A 121 12.14 -20.54 7.48
C ASP A 121 12.30 -21.84 8.29
N PRO A 122 13.43 -22.56 8.14
CA PRO A 122 13.64 -23.82 8.86
C PRO A 122 13.85 -23.61 10.37
N HIS A 123 14.22 -22.41 10.81
CA HIS A 123 14.50 -22.14 12.23
C HIS A 123 13.23 -22.05 13.09
N ASP A 124 12.14 -21.54 12.51
CA ASP A 124 10.87 -21.39 13.23
C ASP A 124 9.67 -22.05 12.53
N SER A 125 9.92 -22.74 11.41
CA SER A 125 8.94 -23.49 10.64
C SER A 125 7.77 -22.66 10.11
N LYS A 126 8.01 -21.39 9.77
CA LYS A 126 7.00 -20.48 9.20
C LYS A 126 7.29 -20.10 7.76
N LYS A 127 6.23 -19.74 7.04
CA LYS A 127 6.33 -19.12 5.71
C LYS A 127 6.38 -17.61 5.83
N TYR A 128 7.31 -17.00 5.10
CA TYR A 128 7.49 -15.57 4.97
C TYR A 128 7.41 -15.14 3.51
N TRP A 129 6.95 -13.92 3.28
CA TRP A 129 7.24 -13.17 2.06
C TRP A 129 8.44 -12.27 2.32
N VAL A 130 9.45 -12.40 1.46
CA VAL A 130 10.66 -11.58 1.51
C VAL A 130 10.90 -10.91 0.17
N ILE A 131 11.74 -9.87 0.17
CA ILE A 131 12.14 -9.15 -1.03
C ILE A 131 13.65 -9.30 -1.23
N THR A 132 14.06 -9.91 -2.33
CA THR A 132 15.49 -10.11 -2.64
C THR A 132 16.12 -8.84 -3.22
N GLU A 133 17.44 -8.71 -3.08
CA GLU A 133 18.22 -7.62 -3.71
C GLU A 133 18.73 -8.03 -5.11
N TYR A 134 19.16 -9.29 -5.23
CA TYR A 134 19.76 -9.85 -6.44
C TYR A 134 18.95 -11.06 -6.91
N PHE A 135 19.03 -11.32 -8.22
CA PHE A 135 18.68 -12.63 -8.77
C PHE A 135 19.74 -13.68 -8.38
N GLY A 136 19.32 -14.92 -8.18
CA GLY A 136 20.19 -16.08 -8.09
C GLY A 136 20.90 -16.29 -6.75
N TYR A 137 20.42 -15.66 -5.68
CA TYR A 137 20.89 -15.86 -4.30
C TYR A 137 22.42 -15.80 -4.12
N PRO A 138 23.01 -14.59 -3.99
CA PRO A 138 24.45 -14.49 -3.78
C PRO A 138 24.86 -15.11 -2.43
N ALA A 139 26.07 -15.67 -2.37
CA ALA A 139 26.59 -16.36 -1.19
C ALA A 139 26.71 -15.49 0.09
N TRP A 140 26.54 -14.17 -0.02
CA TRP A 140 26.50 -13.24 1.12
C TRP A 140 25.09 -12.83 1.54
N GLY A 141 24.04 -13.32 0.87
CA GLY A 141 22.65 -13.15 1.28
C GLY A 141 22.27 -14.05 2.47
N SER A 142 21.09 -13.88 3.03
CA SER A 142 20.50 -14.90 3.91
C SER A 142 19.91 -16.06 3.10
N LEU A 143 19.58 -17.20 3.73
CA LEU A 143 18.91 -18.33 3.04
C LEU A 143 17.60 -17.93 2.33
N SER A 144 16.89 -16.94 2.87
CA SER A 144 15.69 -16.39 2.23
C SER A 144 15.99 -15.58 0.96
N GLY A 145 17.25 -15.16 0.77
CA GLY A 145 17.70 -14.24 -0.26
C GLY A 145 17.58 -12.76 0.12
N ALA A 146 16.99 -12.45 1.28
CA ALA A 146 16.91 -11.09 1.77
C ALA A 146 18.30 -10.60 2.22
N ILE A 147 18.57 -9.32 1.95
CA ILE A 147 19.76 -8.59 2.40
C ILE A 147 19.28 -7.32 3.10
N THR A 148 19.93 -7.00 4.23
CA THR A 148 19.53 -5.86 5.08
C THR A 148 19.78 -4.50 4.42
N CYS A 149 20.80 -4.39 3.55
CA CYS A 149 21.23 -3.13 2.94
C CYS A 149 20.09 -2.33 2.25
N PRO A 150 19.30 -2.91 1.31
CA PRO A 150 18.23 -2.19 0.62
C PRO A 150 16.88 -2.24 1.34
N THR A 151 16.80 -2.86 2.53
CA THR A 151 15.51 -3.16 3.18
C THR A 151 14.65 -1.91 3.35
N ALA A 152 15.24 -0.78 3.76
CA ALA A 152 14.50 0.47 3.88
C ALA A 152 13.88 0.89 2.53
N HIS A 153 14.65 0.90 1.44
CA HIS A 153 14.15 1.25 0.12
C HIS A 153 13.02 0.31 -0.34
N GLN A 154 13.20 -0.99 -0.11
CA GLN A 154 12.18 -1.99 -0.43
C GLN A 154 10.89 -1.74 0.37
N PHE A 155 10.98 -1.44 1.67
CA PHE A 155 9.82 -1.09 2.51
C PHE A 155 9.09 0.15 1.97
N TYR A 156 9.83 1.18 1.55
CA TYR A 156 9.25 2.41 1.00
C TYR A 156 8.49 2.19 -0.32
N ASP A 157 8.95 1.25 -1.15
CA ASP A 157 8.27 0.87 -2.38
C ASP A 157 7.07 -0.05 -2.09
N VAL A 158 7.27 -1.16 -1.37
CA VAL A 158 6.23 -2.20 -1.21
C VAL A 158 5.13 -1.85 -0.23
N ARG A 159 5.26 -0.79 0.57
CA ARG A 159 4.13 -0.26 1.37
C ARG A 159 2.93 0.18 0.54
N TRP A 160 3.14 0.40 -0.76
CA TRP A 160 2.09 0.77 -1.70
C TRP A 160 1.36 -0.41 -2.33
N LEU A 161 1.80 -1.66 -2.07
CA LEU A 161 1.04 -2.84 -2.47
C LEU A 161 -0.30 -2.86 -1.73
N ARG A 162 -1.39 -3.12 -2.45
CA ARG A 162 -2.75 -3.17 -1.88
C ARG A 162 -2.93 -4.30 -0.88
N ASP A 163 -2.28 -5.44 -1.11
CA ASP A 163 -2.29 -6.55 -0.15
C ASP A 163 -1.19 -6.33 0.90
N PRO A 164 -1.56 -6.04 2.16
CA PRO A 164 -0.59 -5.71 3.19
C PRO A 164 0.25 -6.92 3.63
N LYS A 165 -0.10 -8.15 3.21
CA LYS A 165 0.60 -9.36 3.65
C LYS A 165 2.08 -9.36 3.29
N TYR A 166 2.46 -8.75 2.15
CA TYR A 166 3.85 -8.75 1.69
C TYR A 166 4.75 -7.93 2.61
N LEU A 167 4.38 -6.65 2.84
CA LEU A 167 5.13 -5.79 3.75
C LEU A 167 5.12 -6.33 5.19
N ARG A 168 3.94 -6.79 5.65
CA ARG A 168 3.79 -7.33 7.00
C ARG A 168 4.69 -8.55 7.21
N SER A 169 4.65 -9.51 6.30
CA SER A 169 5.44 -10.73 6.41
C SER A 169 6.94 -10.44 6.30
N TYR A 170 7.34 -9.47 5.48
CA TYR A 170 8.75 -9.06 5.39
C TYR A 170 9.24 -8.37 6.68
N ALA A 171 8.39 -7.57 7.33
CA ALA A 171 8.66 -7.02 8.65
C ALA A 171 8.73 -8.12 9.73
N GLU A 172 7.79 -9.07 9.73
CA GLU A 172 7.81 -10.20 10.66
C GLU A 172 9.06 -11.07 10.48
N TYR A 173 9.56 -11.25 9.26
CA TYR A 173 10.83 -11.95 8.99
C TYR A 173 12.02 -11.26 9.68
N PHE A 174 12.18 -9.94 9.53
CA PHE A 174 13.27 -9.21 10.15
C PHE A 174 13.14 -9.00 11.67
N MET A 175 11.93 -9.02 12.21
CA MET A 175 11.70 -8.77 13.63
C MET A 175 11.59 -10.07 14.45
N LEU A 176 11.07 -11.15 13.86
CA LEU A 176 10.70 -12.37 14.59
C LEU A 176 11.34 -13.65 14.01
N GLY A 177 11.62 -13.67 12.70
CA GLY A 177 12.18 -14.80 11.96
C GLY A 177 13.69 -14.96 12.15
N SER A 178 14.33 -15.79 11.32
CA SER A 178 15.77 -16.06 11.43
C SER A 178 16.63 -14.80 11.29
N ALA A 179 16.21 -13.82 10.48
CA ALA A 179 16.95 -12.57 10.30
C ALA A 179 17.03 -11.68 11.56
N SER A 180 16.20 -11.92 12.58
CA SER A 180 16.32 -11.20 13.86
C SER A 180 17.27 -11.86 14.85
N LYS A 181 17.72 -13.08 14.57
CA LYS A 181 18.47 -13.94 15.52
C LYS A 181 19.83 -14.35 14.98
N LEU A 182 19.97 -14.47 13.67
CA LEU A 182 21.16 -15.00 13.01
C LEU A 182 21.89 -13.89 12.26
N ASN A 183 23.22 -13.95 12.22
CA ASN A 183 23.99 -13.07 11.35
C ASN A 183 23.64 -13.37 9.89
N GLN A 184 23.62 -12.35 9.02
CA GLN A 184 23.22 -12.51 7.62
C GLN A 184 23.98 -13.64 6.90
N ARG A 185 25.29 -13.76 7.14
CA ARG A 185 26.14 -14.84 6.60
C ARG A 185 25.94 -16.19 7.28
N GLU A 186 25.55 -16.19 8.55
CA GLU A 186 25.30 -17.41 9.34
C GLU A 186 23.89 -17.93 9.16
N ASN A 187 23.04 -17.19 8.43
CA ASN A 187 21.72 -17.62 8.03
C ASN A 187 21.78 -18.69 6.92
N GLY A 188 22.94 -19.35 6.70
CA GLY A 188 23.04 -20.73 6.24
C GLY A 188 23.21 -21.01 4.73
N ASN A 189 23.79 -20.11 3.94
CA ASN A 189 24.06 -20.41 2.51
C ASN A 189 24.97 -21.62 2.29
#